data_AF-F7Q1Q7-F1
#
_entry.id   AF-F7Q1Q7-F1
#
_cell.length_a   1.000
_cell.length_b   1.000
_cell.length_c   1.000
_cell.angle_alpha   90.00
_cell.angle_beta   90.00
_cell.angle_gamma   90.00
#
_symmetry.space_group_name_H-M   'P 1'
#
loop_
_entity.id
_entity.type
_entity.pdbx_description
1 polymer ?
#
loop_
_entity_poly.entity_id
_entity_poly.type
_entity_poly.pdbx_seq_one_letter_code
_entity_poly.pdbx_strand_id
1 'polypeptide(L)'
;MKKVIFWFGDTIVKCGKKIRKLGIVKEPEKEIIPQHNMVLQQEIEGFYNVTNDILIKHENETITNPVDFTYVTPFVVNACFCCESIIQNHLLSNAIKSQKTHKLKVLLDKLDKKVRNEIIRDTLNNFYSSSITNVSKKDRSKFIQLLDPFNEAYVEYRYAYYSNPTEFKGNTTTNIRTLNGNLNFLKTFMDVLKVKL
;
A
#
# COMPACT_ATOMS: atom_id res chain seq x y z
N MET A 1 1.00 -28.31 2.32
CA MET A 1 -0.26 -27.53 2.18
C MET A 1 -0.07 -26.18 2.87
N LYS A 2 -0.06 -25.08 2.11
CA LYS A 2 0.12 -23.72 2.66
C LYS A 2 -1.23 -23.23 3.22
N LYS A 3 -1.24 -22.76 4.47
CA LYS A 3 -2.43 -22.25 5.15
C LYS A 3 -2.83 -20.90 4.54
N VAL A 4 -4.04 -20.84 4.02
CA VAL A 4 -4.74 -19.59 3.66
C VAL A 4 -5.36 -19.04 4.94
N ILE A 5 -5.04 -17.80 5.29
CA ILE A 5 -5.66 -17.07 6.41
C ILE A 5 -6.80 -16.24 5.82
N PHE A 6 -8.02 -16.43 6.32
CA PHE A 6 -9.18 -15.61 5.97
C PHE A 6 -9.41 -14.54 7.05
N TRP A 7 -9.63 -13.31 6.63
CA TRP A 7 -10.12 -12.23 7.50
C TRP A 7 -11.65 -12.15 7.38
N PHE A 8 -12.35 -12.26 8.51
CA PHE A 8 -13.79 -12.02 8.61
C PHE A 8 -14.02 -10.57 9.03
N GLY A 9 -14.66 -9.78 8.16
CA GLY A 9 -15.32 -8.55 8.58
C GLY A 9 -16.49 -8.89 9.50
N ASP A 10 -16.47 -8.35 10.71
CA ASP A 10 -17.57 -8.17 11.67
C ASP A 10 -18.72 -9.18 11.63
N THR A 11 -18.65 -10.23 12.46
CA THR A 11 -19.88 -10.84 12.99
C THR A 11 -20.19 -10.23 14.35
N ILE A 12 -21.01 -9.18 14.37
CA ILE A 12 -21.69 -8.72 15.60
C ILE A 12 -23.06 -9.41 15.64
N VAL A 13 -23.16 -10.51 16.39
CA VAL A 13 -24.46 -11.10 16.73
C VAL A 13 -25.08 -10.25 17.85
N LYS A 14 -26.02 -9.35 17.50
CA LYS A 14 -26.89 -8.70 18.49
C LYS A 14 -27.94 -9.71 18.95
N CYS A 15 -27.76 -10.30 20.12
CA CYS A 15 -28.84 -10.95 20.85
C CYS A 15 -29.17 -10.13 22.10
N GLY A 16 -30.40 -9.62 22.16
CA GLY A 16 -30.85 -8.74 23.22
C GLY A 16 -31.11 -9.47 24.54
N LYS A 17 -30.72 -8.84 25.66
CA LYS A 17 -31.40 -8.92 26.95
C LYS A 17 -30.92 -7.80 27.88
N LYS A 18 -31.87 -7.09 28.50
CA LYS A 18 -31.67 -6.06 29.53
C LYS A 18 -30.90 -6.63 30.73
N ILE A 19 -29.82 -5.97 31.16
CA ILE A 19 -29.27 -6.13 32.51
C ILE A 19 -28.98 -4.73 33.11
N ARG A 20 -29.34 -4.59 34.39
CA ARG A 20 -29.44 -3.36 35.19
C ARG A 20 -28.07 -2.73 35.50
N LYS A 21 -28.08 -1.41 35.74
CA LYS A 21 -26.96 -0.60 36.27
C LYS A 21 -26.31 -1.26 37.48
N LEU A 22 -25.01 -1.58 37.38
CA LEU A 22 -24.10 -1.81 38.50
C LEU A 22 -22.76 -1.14 38.19
N GLY A 23 -22.04 -0.77 39.26
CA GLY A 23 -21.01 0.26 39.33
C GLY A 23 -19.90 0.19 38.28
N ILE A 24 -19.37 1.37 37.97
CA ILE A 24 -18.16 1.57 37.18
C ILE A 24 -16.99 0.90 37.93
N VAL A 25 -16.57 -0.27 37.45
CA VAL A 25 -15.21 -0.75 37.66
C VAL A 25 -14.49 -0.49 36.35
N LYS A 26 -13.54 0.45 36.35
CA LYS A 26 -12.58 0.58 35.25
C LYS A 26 -11.78 -0.72 35.23
N GLU A 27 -12.06 -1.58 34.26
CA GLU A 27 -11.11 -2.63 33.90
C GLU A 27 -9.80 -1.94 33.47
N PRO A 28 -8.63 -2.45 33.88
CA PRO A 28 -7.38 -1.98 33.28
C PRO A 28 -7.45 -2.30 31.79
N GLU A 29 -7.26 -1.28 30.96
CA GLU A 29 -7.15 -1.42 29.51
C GLU A 29 -6.09 -2.49 29.23
N LYS A 30 -6.53 -3.69 28.85
CA LYS A 30 -5.64 -4.72 28.36
C LYS A 30 -4.97 -4.15 27.10
N GLU A 31 -3.67 -4.01 27.19
CA GLU A 31 -2.77 -3.60 26.13
C GLU A 31 -2.79 -4.66 25.00
N ILE A 32 -3.81 -4.59 24.14
CA ILE A 32 -3.95 -5.43 22.93
C ILE A 32 -3.20 -4.71 21.80
N ILE A 33 -1.87 -4.62 21.89
CA ILE A 33 -1.04 -3.91 20.90
C ILE A 33 0.13 -4.75 20.33
N PRO A 34 0.71 -5.78 21.00
CA PRO A 34 1.88 -6.47 20.44
C PRO A 34 1.59 -7.39 19.24
N GLN A 35 0.55 -8.23 19.29
CA GLN A 35 0.35 -9.29 18.28
C GLN A 35 -0.20 -8.78 16.94
N HIS A 36 -1.07 -7.76 16.96
CA HIS A 36 -1.63 -7.18 15.74
C HIS A 36 -0.54 -6.50 14.90
N ASN A 37 0.46 -5.90 15.56
CA ASN A 37 1.57 -5.23 14.89
C ASN A 37 2.49 -6.26 14.19
N MET A 38 2.71 -7.44 14.80
CA MET A 38 3.54 -8.49 14.18
C MET A 38 2.93 -9.09 12.91
N VAL A 39 1.61 -9.33 12.87
CA VAL A 39 0.94 -9.90 11.69
C VAL A 39 0.99 -8.92 10.51
N LEU A 40 0.70 -7.64 10.76
CA LEU A 40 0.71 -6.62 9.71
C LEU A 40 2.13 -6.38 9.16
N GLN A 41 3.16 -6.45 10.01
CA GLN A 41 4.56 -6.37 9.58
C GLN A 41 4.98 -7.55 8.69
N GLN A 42 4.52 -8.77 9.00
CA GLN A 42 4.75 -9.94 8.15
C GLN A 42 4.06 -9.80 6.79
N GLU A 43 2.87 -9.22 6.74
CA GLU A 43 2.15 -8.94 5.49
C GLU A 43 2.87 -7.89 4.64
N ILE A 44 3.32 -6.79 5.25
CA ILE A 44 4.13 -5.76 4.59
C ILE A 44 5.38 -6.40 3.96
N GLU A 45 6.09 -7.22 4.73
CA GLU A 45 7.30 -7.90 4.26
C GLU A 45 7.00 -8.89 3.13
N GLY A 46 5.88 -9.61 3.22
CA GLY A 46 5.40 -10.50 2.16
C GLY A 46 5.15 -9.76 0.84
N PHE A 47 4.39 -8.66 0.88
CA PHE A 47 4.12 -7.85 -0.32
C PHE A 47 5.39 -7.22 -0.88
N TYR A 48 6.29 -6.74 -0.02
CA TYR A 48 7.56 -6.17 -0.42
C TYR A 48 8.43 -7.19 -1.18
N ASN A 49 8.56 -8.41 -0.64
CA ASN A 49 9.38 -9.45 -1.25
C ASN A 49 8.79 -9.94 -2.58
N VAL A 50 7.47 -10.18 -2.64
CA VAL A 50 6.81 -10.54 -3.91
C VAL A 50 7.01 -9.45 -4.97
N THR A 51 6.93 -8.18 -4.59
CA THR A 51 7.16 -7.05 -5.50
C THR A 51 8.57 -7.06 -6.08
N ASN A 52 9.59 -7.33 -5.25
CA ASN A 52 10.98 -7.45 -5.71
C ASN A 52 11.20 -8.66 -6.61
N ASP A 53 10.65 -9.82 -6.23
CA ASP A 53 10.77 -11.07 -6.99
C ASP A 53 10.19 -10.90 -8.40
N ILE A 54 9.07 -10.19 -8.54
CA ILE A 54 8.46 -9.88 -9.83
C ILE A 54 9.40 -9.03 -10.70
N LEU A 55 10.03 -8.01 -10.14
CA LEU A 55 10.99 -7.17 -10.89
C LEU A 55 12.21 -7.97 -11.33
N ILE A 56 12.84 -8.72 -10.41
CA ILE A 56 14.02 -9.53 -10.72
C ILE A 56 13.69 -10.56 -11.80
N LYS A 57 12.55 -11.24 -11.67
CA LYS A 57 12.10 -12.19 -12.67
C LYS A 57 11.88 -11.51 -14.03
N HIS A 58 11.26 -10.33 -14.04
CA HIS A 58 11.03 -9.61 -15.27
C HIS A 58 12.33 -9.14 -15.93
N GLU A 59 13.28 -8.56 -15.19
CA GLU A 59 14.58 -8.12 -15.72
C GLU A 59 15.33 -9.27 -16.42
N ASN A 60 15.21 -10.49 -15.90
CA ASN A 60 15.76 -11.68 -16.53
C ASN A 60 14.98 -12.13 -17.78
N GLU A 61 13.67 -11.93 -17.81
CA GLU A 61 12.77 -12.29 -18.93
C GLU A 61 12.70 -11.23 -20.03
N THR A 62 13.05 -9.96 -19.77
CA THR A 62 13.04 -8.89 -20.80
C THR A 62 14.06 -9.16 -21.91
N ILE A 63 15.12 -9.93 -21.60
CA ILE A 63 16.12 -10.41 -22.55
C ILE A 63 15.48 -11.30 -23.63
N THR A 64 14.42 -12.04 -23.28
CA THR A 64 13.78 -13.03 -24.16
C THR A 64 12.43 -12.57 -24.72
N ASN A 65 11.72 -11.64 -24.05
CA ASN A 65 10.48 -11.06 -24.56
C ASN A 65 10.27 -9.59 -24.12
N PRO A 66 10.66 -8.59 -24.94
CA PRO A 66 10.63 -7.18 -24.56
C PRO A 66 9.23 -6.54 -24.53
N VAL A 67 8.17 -7.29 -24.90
CA VAL A 67 6.78 -6.78 -24.97
C VAL A 67 5.84 -7.54 -24.02
N ASP A 68 6.39 -8.39 -23.15
CA ASP A 68 5.59 -8.96 -22.08
C ASP A 68 5.17 -7.85 -21.10
N PHE A 69 3.90 -7.80 -20.72
CA PHE A 69 3.38 -6.88 -19.69
C PHE A 69 2.60 -7.62 -18.59
N THR A 70 2.65 -8.96 -18.58
CA THR A 70 1.90 -9.80 -17.63
C THR A 70 2.32 -9.57 -16.18
N TYR A 71 3.54 -9.08 -15.95
CA TYR A 71 4.08 -8.74 -14.62
C TYR A 71 3.62 -7.37 -14.08
N VAL A 72 3.12 -6.47 -14.94
CA VAL A 72 2.78 -5.09 -14.55
C VAL A 72 1.65 -5.09 -13.52
N THR A 73 0.58 -5.82 -13.78
CA THR A 73 -0.57 -5.92 -12.86
C THR A 73 -0.19 -6.51 -11.50
N PRO A 74 0.45 -7.70 -11.40
CA PRO A 74 0.84 -8.25 -10.10
C PRO A 74 1.85 -7.34 -9.39
N PHE A 75 2.78 -6.70 -10.10
CA PHE A 75 3.69 -5.72 -9.50
C PHE A 75 2.92 -4.56 -8.86
N VAL A 76 2.05 -3.90 -9.64
CA VAL A 76 1.30 -2.72 -9.17
C VAL A 76 0.44 -3.06 -7.97
N VAL A 77 -0.26 -4.19 -7.99
CA VAL A 77 -1.14 -4.58 -6.89
C VAL A 77 -0.34 -4.88 -5.62
N ASN A 78 0.74 -5.67 -5.68
CA ASN A 78 1.55 -5.98 -4.50
C ASN A 78 2.26 -4.74 -3.95
N ALA A 79 2.84 -3.90 -4.81
CA ALA A 79 3.50 -2.68 -4.39
C ALA A 79 2.51 -1.70 -3.74
N CYS A 80 1.32 -1.53 -4.30
CA CYS A 80 0.29 -0.68 -3.72
C CYS A 80 -0.26 -1.24 -2.40
N PHE A 81 -0.45 -2.56 -2.27
CA PHE A 81 -0.79 -3.19 -0.99
C PHE A 81 0.29 -2.92 0.07
N CYS A 82 1.57 -3.09 -0.28
CA CYS A 82 2.68 -2.79 0.61
C CYS A 82 2.64 -1.32 1.09
N CYS A 83 2.55 -0.37 0.16
CA CYS A 83 2.45 1.06 0.46
C CYS A 83 1.23 1.39 1.34
N GLU A 84 0.06 0.83 1.03
CA GLU A 84 -1.16 1.01 1.81
C GLU A 84 -0.97 0.51 3.25
N SER A 85 -0.44 -0.71 3.42
CA SER A 85 -0.23 -1.32 4.74
C SER A 85 0.79 -0.55 5.58
N ILE A 86 1.90 -0.07 4.99
CA ILE A 86 2.89 0.75 5.70
C ILE A 86 2.24 2.05 6.21
N ILE A 87 1.53 2.78 5.34
CA ILE A 87 0.91 4.05 5.73
C ILE A 87 -0.19 3.81 6.77
N GLN A 88 -1.03 2.80 6.59
CA GLN A 88 -2.08 2.48 7.55
C GLN A 88 -1.51 2.06 8.91
N ASN A 89 -0.44 1.25 8.93
CA ASN A 89 0.22 0.88 10.17
C ASN A 89 0.76 2.11 10.91
N HIS A 90 1.38 3.05 10.18
CA HIS A 90 1.87 4.29 10.75
C HIS A 90 0.75 5.15 11.32
N LEU A 91 -0.36 5.31 10.58
CA LEU A 91 -1.53 6.07 11.05
C LEU A 91 -2.14 5.45 12.31
N LEU A 92 -2.29 4.12 12.34
CA LEU A 92 -2.79 3.38 13.50
C LEU A 92 -1.87 3.55 14.72
N SER A 93 -0.56 3.44 14.52
CA SER A 93 0.44 3.59 15.59
C SER A 93 0.45 4.98 16.21
N ASN A 94 0.04 6.01 15.45
CA ASN A 94 -0.09 7.40 15.92
C ASN A 94 -1.54 7.76 16.34
N ALA A 95 -2.40 6.77 16.55
CA ALA A 95 -3.81 6.95 16.91
C ALA A 95 -4.60 7.86 15.94
N ILE A 96 -4.15 7.97 14.69
CA ILE A 96 -4.86 8.70 13.64
C ILE A 96 -5.92 7.76 13.07
N LYS A 97 -7.19 8.19 13.12
CA LYS A 97 -8.31 7.37 12.64
C LYS A 97 -8.10 7.00 11.16
N SER A 98 -7.81 5.73 10.94
CA SER A 98 -7.75 5.15 9.59
C SER A 98 -9.10 5.34 8.89
N GLN A 99 -9.05 5.84 7.65
CA GLN A 99 -10.22 5.98 6.80
C GLN A 99 -10.30 4.74 5.89
N LYS A 100 -11.50 4.23 5.62
CA LYS A 100 -11.74 3.12 4.68
C LYS A 100 -11.50 3.59 3.23
N THR A 101 -10.25 3.82 2.85
CA THR A 101 -9.84 4.23 1.51
C THR A 101 -8.59 3.48 1.10
N HIS A 102 -8.56 3.08 -0.17
CA HIS A 102 -7.43 2.36 -0.80
C HIS A 102 -6.60 3.28 -1.69
N LYS A 103 -6.98 4.55 -1.81
CA LYS A 103 -6.24 5.55 -2.59
C LYS A 103 -5.03 6.01 -1.78
N LEU A 104 -3.82 5.68 -2.24
CA LEU A 104 -2.56 6.04 -1.58
C LEU A 104 -2.42 7.55 -1.40
N LYS A 105 -2.89 8.37 -2.36
CA LYS A 105 -2.87 9.83 -2.22
C LYS A 105 -3.70 10.33 -1.03
N VAL A 106 -4.84 9.70 -0.78
CA VAL A 106 -5.72 10.07 0.34
C VAL A 106 -5.09 9.66 1.66
N LEU A 107 -4.44 8.51 1.71
CA LEU A 107 -3.70 8.04 2.89
C LEU A 107 -2.49 8.94 3.19
N LEU A 108 -1.71 9.32 2.17
CA LEU A 108 -0.60 10.27 2.30
C LEU A 108 -1.05 11.62 2.87
N ASP A 109 -2.22 12.11 2.47
CA ASP A 109 -2.75 13.38 2.97
C ASP A 109 -3.13 13.37 4.45
N LYS A 110 -3.24 12.19 5.07
CA LYS A 110 -3.45 12.03 6.51
C LYS A 110 -2.16 12.07 7.33
N LEU A 111 -1.02 11.86 6.68
CA LEU A 111 0.27 11.97 7.37
C LEU A 111 0.54 13.44 7.74
N ASP A 112 1.32 13.61 8.80
CA ASP A 112 1.83 14.92 9.17
C ASP A 112 2.52 15.60 8.00
N LYS A 113 2.30 16.92 7.87
CA LYS A 113 2.82 17.69 6.73
C LYS A 113 4.34 17.53 6.55
N LYS A 114 5.08 17.44 7.65
CA LYS A 114 6.53 17.21 7.65
C LYS A 114 6.88 15.85 7.07
N VAL A 115 6.30 14.77 7.62
CA VAL A 115 6.51 13.38 7.18
C VAL A 115 6.13 13.21 5.71
N ARG A 116 4.95 13.67 5.29
CA ARG A 116 4.52 13.63 3.89
C ARG A 116 5.50 14.35 2.96
N ASN A 117 6.02 15.51 3.35
CA ASN A 117 6.98 16.24 2.54
C ASN A 117 8.31 15.50 2.41
N GLU A 118 8.79 14.89 3.50
CA GLU A 118 10.02 14.10 3.47
C GLU A 118 9.89 12.90 2.53
N ILE A 119 8.76 12.18 2.59
CA ILE A 119 8.46 11.07 1.68
C ILE A 119 8.44 11.54 0.22
N ILE A 120 7.72 12.63 -0.09
CA ILE A 120 7.65 13.18 -1.46
C ILE A 120 9.04 13.59 -1.95
N ARG A 121 9.80 14.30 -1.11
CA ARG A 121 11.15 14.77 -1.44
C ARG A 121 12.08 13.60 -1.74
N ASP A 122 12.13 12.62 -0.84
CA ASP A 122 13.07 11.52 -0.92
C ASP A 122 12.70 10.59 -2.10
N THR A 123 11.40 10.41 -2.37
CA THR A 123 10.94 9.67 -3.56
C THR A 123 11.36 10.36 -4.84
N LEU A 124 11.13 11.68 -4.97
CA LEU A 124 11.48 12.41 -6.18
C LEU A 124 13.00 12.51 -6.38
N ASN A 125 13.76 12.70 -5.29
CA ASN A 125 15.22 12.71 -5.34
C ASN A 125 15.78 11.37 -5.79
N ASN A 126 15.25 10.25 -5.28
CA ASN A 126 15.71 8.93 -5.68
C ASN A 126 15.24 8.57 -7.11
N PHE A 127 14.04 8.97 -7.51
CA PHE A 127 13.50 8.64 -8.84
C PHE A 127 14.12 9.47 -9.97
N TYR A 128 14.39 10.76 -9.75
CA TYR A 128 14.97 11.66 -10.75
C TYR A 128 16.47 11.93 -10.55
N SER A 129 17.10 11.34 -9.54
CA SER A 129 18.45 11.72 -9.10
C SER A 129 18.57 13.23 -8.85
N SER A 130 17.56 13.83 -8.24
CA SER A 130 17.48 15.28 -8.00
C SER A 130 17.95 15.68 -6.59
N SER A 131 18.17 16.99 -6.40
CA SER A 131 18.60 17.58 -5.12
C SER A 131 17.53 18.52 -4.53
N ILE A 132 16.28 18.06 -4.45
CA ILE A 132 15.20 18.83 -3.82
C ILE A 132 15.48 18.90 -2.32
N THR A 133 15.62 20.12 -1.79
CA THR A 133 15.77 20.36 -0.35
C THR A 133 14.44 20.69 0.31
N ASN A 134 13.59 21.47 -0.37
CA ASN A 134 12.26 21.88 0.06
C ASN A 134 11.21 21.52 -0.99
N VAL A 135 10.14 20.85 -0.57
CA VAL A 135 9.05 20.44 -1.47
C VAL A 135 8.16 21.62 -1.83
N SER A 136 8.23 22.07 -3.09
CA SER A 136 7.37 23.11 -3.64
C SER A 136 5.98 22.57 -4.01
N LYS A 137 5.03 23.45 -4.34
CA LYS A 137 3.71 23.05 -4.89
C LYS A 137 3.87 22.28 -6.21
N LYS A 138 4.85 22.64 -7.03
CA LYS A 138 5.15 21.97 -8.30
C LYS A 138 5.63 20.54 -8.07
N ASP A 139 6.50 20.33 -7.09
CA ASP A 139 7.02 19.00 -6.76
C ASP A 139 5.90 18.07 -6.27
N ARG A 140 5.00 18.58 -5.42
CA ARG A 140 3.80 17.82 -5.00
C ARG A 140 2.94 17.45 -6.21
N SER A 141 2.70 18.41 -7.11
CA SER A 141 1.91 18.15 -8.32
C SER A 141 2.55 17.07 -9.18
N LYS A 142 3.88 17.12 -9.35
CA LYS A 142 4.65 16.12 -10.11
C LYS A 142 4.56 14.73 -9.47
N PHE A 143 4.73 14.65 -8.16
CA PHE A 143 4.58 13.40 -7.41
C PHE A 143 3.17 12.82 -7.57
N ILE A 144 2.12 13.63 -7.44
CA ILE A 144 0.73 13.17 -7.59
C ILE A 144 0.44 12.73 -9.03
N GLN A 145 0.96 13.42 -10.04
CA GLN A 145 0.82 13.01 -11.45
C GLN A 145 1.45 11.64 -11.72
N LEU A 146 2.56 11.30 -11.06
CA LEU A 146 3.18 9.98 -11.16
C LEU A 146 2.42 8.91 -10.39
N LEU A 147 1.83 9.26 -9.23
CA LEU A 147 1.10 8.33 -8.37
C LEU A 147 -0.32 8.03 -8.85
N ASP A 148 -0.98 8.98 -9.52
CA ASP A 148 -2.38 8.86 -9.92
C ASP A 148 -2.69 7.64 -10.82
N PRO A 149 -1.90 7.33 -11.86
CA PRO A 149 -2.11 6.12 -12.66
C PRO A 149 -2.09 4.84 -11.82
N PHE A 150 -1.19 4.75 -10.84
CA PHE A 150 -1.11 3.60 -9.93
C PHE A 150 -2.30 3.53 -8.98
N ASN A 151 -2.78 4.68 -8.46
CA ASN A 151 -3.98 4.71 -7.63
C ASN A 151 -5.22 4.21 -8.38
N GLU A 152 -5.41 4.67 -9.62
CA GLU A 152 -6.55 4.29 -10.45
C GLU A 152 -6.50 2.79 -10.76
N ALA A 153 -5.35 2.32 -11.25
CA ALA A 153 -5.10 0.91 -11.51
C ALA A 153 -5.28 0.04 -10.26
N TYR A 154 -4.73 0.44 -9.11
CA TYR A 154 -4.84 -0.33 -7.88
C TYR A 154 -6.29 -0.46 -7.40
N VAL A 155 -7.06 0.63 -7.40
CA VAL A 155 -8.48 0.60 -7.00
C VAL A 155 -9.29 -0.32 -7.90
N GLU A 156 -9.01 -0.30 -9.21
CA GLU A 156 -9.67 -1.18 -10.18
C GLU A 156 -9.25 -2.65 -10.00
N TYR A 157 -7.95 -2.91 -9.89
CA TYR A 157 -7.38 -4.25 -9.98
C TYR A 157 -7.49 -5.02 -8.69
N ARG A 158 -7.47 -4.36 -7.52
CA ARG A 158 -7.31 -5.03 -6.22
C ARG A 158 -8.33 -6.12 -5.93
N TYR A 159 -9.62 -5.91 -6.24
CA TYR A 159 -10.66 -6.90 -5.95
C TYR A 159 -10.63 -8.07 -6.94
N ALA A 160 -10.36 -7.78 -8.22
CA ALA A 160 -10.24 -8.80 -9.25
C ALA A 160 -8.98 -9.64 -9.06
N TYR A 161 -7.85 -9.01 -8.77
CA TYR A 161 -6.58 -9.66 -8.45
C TYR A 161 -6.65 -10.45 -7.14
N TYR A 162 -7.32 -9.94 -6.10
CA TYR A 162 -7.52 -10.69 -4.85
C TYR A 162 -8.34 -11.96 -5.08
N SER A 163 -9.39 -11.88 -5.92
CA SER A 163 -10.27 -13.01 -6.19
C SER A 163 -9.64 -14.05 -7.10
N ASN A 164 -8.93 -13.61 -8.16
CA ASN A 164 -8.31 -14.48 -9.18
C ASN A 164 -6.97 -13.89 -9.68
N PRO A 165 -5.87 -14.02 -8.90
CA PRO A 165 -4.59 -13.37 -9.23
C PRO A 165 -3.93 -13.91 -10.50
N THR A 166 -4.26 -15.14 -10.92
CA THR A 166 -3.67 -15.82 -12.09
C THR A 166 -4.36 -15.49 -13.41
N GLU A 167 -5.60 -14.99 -13.39
CA GLU A 167 -6.41 -14.78 -14.60
C GLU A 167 -6.61 -13.30 -14.94
N PHE A 168 -6.34 -12.41 -13.99
CA PHE A 168 -6.59 -11.00 -14.17
C PHE A 168 -5.48 -10.31 -14.98
N LYS A 169 -5.81 -9.92 -16.21
CA LYS A 169 -5.02 -9.03 -17.06
C LYS A 169 -5.64 -7.64 -16.97
N GLY A 170 -4.94 -6.66 -16.41
CA GLY A 170 -5.46 -5.30 -16.22
C GLY A 170 -6.11 -4.74 -17.50
N ASN A 171 -7.19 -3.98 -17.35
CA ASN A 171 -7.93 -3.50 -18.51
C ASN A 171 -7.21 -2.33 -19.18
N THR A 172 -6.97 -2.49 -20.48
CA THR A 172 -6.39 -1.56 -21.48
C THR A 172 -4.87 -1.51 -21.59
N THR A 173 -4.39 -1.77 -22.82
CA THR A 173 -2.97 -1.73 -23.21
C THR A 173 -2.33 -0.36 -22.97
N THR A 174 -3.09 0.73 -23.09
CA THR A 174 -2.61 2.10 -22.86
C THR A 174 -2.28 2.36 -21.39
N ASN A 175 -3.14 1.93 -20.46
CA ASN A 175 -2.86 2.07 -19.03
C ASN A 175 -1.67 1.21 -18.62
N ILE A 176 -1.59 -0.03 -19.12
CA ILE A 176 -0.48 -0.94 -18.83
C ILE A 176 0.87 -0.34 -19.29
N ARG A 177 0.94 0.28 -20.47
CA ARG A 177 2.18 0.93 -20.95
C ARG A 177 2.62 2.10 -20.06
N THR A 178 1.66 2.93 -19.64
CA THR A 178 1.93 4.06 -18.73
C THR A 178 2.44 3.57 -17.37
N LEU A 179 1.79 2.53 -16.81
CA LEU A 179 2.23 1.91 -15.56
C LEU A 179 3.63 1.31 -15.72
N ASN A 180 3.86 0.59 -16.81
CA ASN A 180 5.15 -0.04 -17.07
C ASN A 180 6.30 0.98 -17.12
N GLY A 181 6.11 2.08 -17.84
CA GLY A 181 7.11 3.15 -17.93
C GLY A 181 7.44 3.83 -16.59
N ASN A 182 6.63 3.59 -15.55
CA ASN A 182 6.78 4.24 -14.25
C ASN A 182 6.91 3.23 -13.08
N LEU A 183 7.14 1.93 -13.31
CA LEU A 183 7.24 0.96 -12.20
C LEU A 183 8.37 1.31 -11.22
N ASN A 184 9.48 1.86 -11.74
CA ASN A 184 10.57 2.32 -10.89
C ASN A 184 10.15 3.47 -9.95
N PHE A 185 9.19 4.31 -10.34
CA PHE A 185 8.63 5.33 -9.44
C PHE A 185 7.89 4.67 -8.28
N LEU A 186 6.98 3.73 -8.57
CA LEU A 186 6.22 3.03 -7.53
C LEU A 186 7.14 2.21 -6.61
N LYS A 187 8.17 1.58 -7.18
CA LYS A 187 9.22 0.89 -6.42
C LYS A 187 9.94 1.84 -5.46
N THR A 188 10.43 2.96 -5.99
CA THR A 188 11.14 3.98 -5.22
C THR A 188 10.26 4.52 -4.10
N PHE A 189 8.98 4.78 -4.38
CA PHE A 189 8.02 5.24 -3.39
C PHE A 189 7.83 4.21 -2.26
N MET A 190 7.65 2.93 -2.61
CA MET A 190 7.55 1.84 -1.63
C MET A 190 8.79 1.74 -0.74
N ASP A 191 9.99 1.83 -1.33
CA ASP A 191 11.26 1.75 -0.59
C ASP A 191 11.42 2.92 0.39
N VAL A 192 11.07 4.13 -0.05
CA VAL A 192 11.10 5.33 0.80
C VAL A 192 10.12 5.18 1.96
N LEU A 193 8.90 4.67 1.72
CA LEU A 193 7.92 4.43 2.79
C LEU A 193 8.48 3.45 3.82
N LYS A 194 9.04 2.32 3.39
CA LYS A 194 9.58 1.27 4.28
C LYS A 194 10.71 1.78 5.19
N VAL A 195 11.50 2.74 4.71
CA VAL A 195 12.58 3.35 5.49
C VAL A 195 12.08 4.45 6.44
N LYS A 196 10.99 5.14 6.07
CA LYS A 196 10.52 6.34 6.77
C LYS A 196 9.43 6.12 7.81
N LEU A 197 8.59 5.10 7.63
CA LEU A 197 7.38 4.86 8.40
C LEU A 197 7.43 3.52 9.12
#